data_AF-A0A7I8MTV2-F1
#
_entry.id   AF-A0A7I8MTV2-F1
#
_cell.length_a   1.000
_cell.length_b   1.000
_cell.length_c   1.000
_cell.angle_alpha   90.00
_cell.angle_beta   90.00
_cell.angle_gamma   90.00
#
_symmetry.space_group_name_H-M   'P 1'
#
loop_
_entity.id
_entity.type
_entity.pdbx_description
1 polymer ?
#
loop_
_entity_poly.entity_id
_entity_poly.type
_entity_poly.pdbx_seq_one_letter_code
_entity_poly.pdbx_strand_id
1 'polypeptide(L)'
;MPFLTTTHYIGAAVGFIIGVGGYSVIKYWIQPISRYVNLKQQLSAALDSYPAMLKESGTHSAGSASKVFRQSAADLTNAYEHELPSWYKIKLGGRGERPTEASRWLMKLANTQNPDHADKQIATVKEQLCL
;
A
#
# COMPACT_ATOMS: atom_id res chain seq x y z
N MET A 1 26.85 -5.08 -50.51
CA MET A 1 26.28 -4.05 -49.62
C MET A 1 25.46 -4.70 -48.49
N PRO A 2 26.04 -5.40 -47.49
CA PRO A 2 25.29 -6.09 -46.43
C PRO A 2 25.05 -5.27 -45.14
N PHE A 3 25.69 -4.10 -44.98
CA PHE A 3 25.61 -3.33 -43.72
C PHE A 3 24.23 -2.72 -43.44
N LEU A 4 23.43 -2.45 -44.47
CA LEU A 4 22.11 -1.84 -44.30
C LEU A 4 21.10 -2.81 -43.70
N THR A 5 21.11 -4.09 -44.07
CA THR A 5 20.12 -5.06 -43.56
C THR A 5 20.32 -5.35 -42.08
N THR A 6 21.57 -5.49 -41.61
CA THR A 6 21.88 -5.76 -40.20
C THR A 6 21.33 -4.67 -39.26
N THR A 7 21.44 -3.39 -39.65
CA THR A 7 20.94 -2.27 -38.85
C THR A 7 19.42 -2.29 -38.67
N HIS A 8 18.66 -2.71 -39.70
CA HIS A 8 17.20 -2.81 -39.62
C HIS A 8 16.75 -3.94 -38.68
N TYR A 9 17.44 -5.09 -38.71
CA TYR A 9 17.14 -6.20 -37.79
C TYR A 9 17.45 -5.86 -36.33
N ILE A 10 18.54 -5.13 -36.07
CA ILE A 10 18.89 -4.67 -34.72
C ILE A 10 17.81 -3.70 -34.20
N GLY A 11 17.37 -2.75 -35.02
CA GLY A 11 16.29 -1.84 -34.65
C GLY A 11 14.99 -2.57 -34.32
N ALA A 12 14.59 -3.55 -35.14
CA ALA A 12 13.40 -4.36 -34.90
C ALA A 12 13.51 -5.20 -33.61
N ALA A 13 14.67 -5.81 -33.35
CA ALA A 13 14.91 -6.58 -32.14
C ALA A 13 14.86 -5.71 -30.87
N VAL A 14 15.47 -4.53 -30.90
CA VAL A 14 15.44 -3.57 -29.79
C VAL A 14 14.00 -3.09 -29.53
N GLY A 15 13.25 -2.75 -30.58
CA GLY A 15 11.84 -2.37 -30.45
C GLY A 15 10.99 -3.47 -29.83
N PHE A 16 11.22 -4.73 -30.21
CA PHE A 16 10.53 -5.88 -29.63
C PHE A 16 10.87 -6.09 -28.16
N ILE A 17 12.16 -6.00 -27.80
CA ILE A 17 12.62 -6.12 -26.40
C ILE A 17 12.05 -5.00 -25.54
N ILE A 18 12.02 -3.75 -26.05
CA ILE A 18 11.40 -2.62 -25.35
C ILE A 18 9.90 -2.83 -25.19
N GLY A 19 9.20 -3.33 -26.21
CA GLY A 19 7.76 -3.60 -26.14
C GLY A 19 7.41 -4.67 -25.11
N VAL A 20 8.11 -5.82 -25.14
CA VAL A 20 7.88 -6.94 -24.21
C VAL A 20 8.33 -6.58 -22.79
N GLY A 21 9.48 -5.92 -22.67
CA GLY A 21 10.00 -5.41 -21.40
C GLY A 21 9.06 -4.37 -20.78
N GLY A 22 8.58 -3.42 -21.58
CA GLY A 22 7.64 -2.39 -21.15
C GLY A 22 6.32 -2.97 -20.63
N TYR A 23 5.74 -3.94 -21.34
CA TYR A 23 4.52 -4.63 -20.88
C TYR A 23 4.72 -5.34 -19.54
N SER A 24 5.86 -6.02 -19.38
CA SER A 24 6.21 -6.72 -18.14
C SER A 24 6.37 -5.74 -16.97
N VAL A 25 7.05 -4.61 -17.18
CA VAL A 25 7.18 -3.57 -16.16
C VAL A 25 5.81 -3.03 -15.76
N ILE A 26 4.93 -2.69 -16.71
CA ILE A 26 3.59 -2.16 -16.39
C ILE A 26 2.80 -3.17 -15.56
N LYS A 27 2.71 -4.43 -16.02
CA LYS A 27 1.87 -5.44 -15.37
C LYS A 27 2.39 -5.82 -13.98
N TYR A 28 3.70 -6.00 -13.83
CA TYR A 28 4.26 -6.46 -12.57
C TYR A 28 4.63 -5.34 -11.60
N TRP A 29 4.68 -4.07 -12.03
CA TRP A 29 5.12 -2.95 -11.18
C TRP A 29 4.00 -1.97 -10.92
N ILE A 30 3.28 -1.52 -11.96
CA ILE A 30 2.23 -0.50 -11.80
C ILE A 30 1.01 -1.08 -11.05
N GLN A 31 0.62 -2.31 -11.37
CA GLN A 31 -0.53 -2.96 -10.74
C GLN A 31 -0.38 -3.17 -9.22
N PRO A 32 0.72 -3.78 -8.69
CA PRO A 32 0.87 -3.93 -7.24
C PRO A 32 1.05 -2.59 -6.52
N ILE A 33 1.73 -1.62 -7.13
CA ILE A 33 1.88 -0.27 -6.54
C ILE A 33 0.51 0.40 -6.42
N SER A 34 -0.32 0.34 -7.48
CA SER A 34 -1.66 0.91 -7.45
C SER A 34 -2.54 0.27 -6.39
N ARG A 35 -2.47 -1.06 -6.23
CA ARG A 35 -3.21 -1.78 -5.19
C ARG A 35 -2.81 -1.34 -3.78
N TYR A 36 -1.50 -1.17 -3.53
CA TYR A 36 -0.99 -0.66 -2.26
C TYR A 36 -1.43 0.79 -1.98
N VAL A 37 -1.39 1.66 -2.98
CA VAL A 37 -1.86 3.06 -2.84
C VAL A 37 -3.36 3.12 -2.56
N ASN A 38 -4.16 2.29 -3.23
CA ASN A 38 -5.60 2.21 -2.99
C ASN A 38 -5.91 1.68 -1.58
N LEU A 39 -5.17 0.67 -1.11
CA LEU A 39 -5.28 0.18 0.27
C LEU A 39 -4.96 1.28 1.28
N LYS A 40 -3.91 2.07 1.04
CA LYS A 40 -3.52 3.22 1.88
C LYS A 40 -4.63 4.29 1.93
N GLN A 41 -5.24 4.62 0.78
CA GLN A 41 -6.35 5.59 0.71
C GLN A 41 -7.62 5.09 1.39
N GLN A 42 -7.95 3.82 1.24
CA GLN A 42 -9.08 3.21 1.96
C GLN A 42 -8.85 3.23 3.46
N LEU A 43 -7.62 2.96 3.88
CA LEU A 43 -7.21 3.06 5.28
C LEU A 43 -7.36 4.47 5.83
N SER A 44 -6.88 5.49 5.11
CA SER A 44 -6.96 6.88 5.56
C SER A 44 -8.41 7.34 5.71
N ALA A 45 -9.26 6.99 4.75
CA ALA A 45 -10.70 7.29 4.82
C ALA A 45 -11.39 6.56 5.99
N ALA A 46 -11.03 5.29 6.23
CA ALA A 46 -11.54 4.52 7.36
C ALA A 46 -11.05 5.08 8.71
N LEU A 47 -9.80 5.53 8.80
CA LEU A 47 -9.21 6.13 10.00
C LEU A 47 -9.85 7.50 10.31
N ASP A 48 -10.15 8.32 9.30
CA ASP A 48 -10.81 9.61 9.47
C ASP A 48 -12.26 9.49 9.94
N SER A 49 -12.97 8.45 9.49
CA SER A 49 -14.36 8.21 9.87
C SER A 49 -14.51 7.44 11.19
N TYR A 50 -13.46 6.74 11.65
CA TYR A 50 -13.50 5.92 12.85
C TYR A 50 -13.84 6.66 14.16
N PRO A 51 -13.24 7.82 14.51
CA PRO A 51 -13.58 8.51 15.75
C PRO A 51 -15.02 9.06 15.74
N ALA A 52 -15.54 9.43 14.57
CA ALA A 52 -16.94 9.80 14.41
C ALA A 52 -17.87 8.60 14.64
N MET A 53 -17.56 7.43 14.03
CA MET A 53 -18.32 6.19 14.23
C MET A 53 -18.28 5.69 15.68
N LEU A 54 -17.14 5.84 16.37
CA LEU A 54 -17.00 5.44 17.78
C LEU A 54 -17.87 6.31 18.71
N LYS A 55 -17.96 7.61 18.42
CA LYS A 55 -18.80 8.56 19.16
C LYS A 55 -20.30 8.33 18.92
N GLU A 56 -20.70 7.95 17.71
CA GLU A 56 -22.11 7.88 17.32
C GLU A 56 -22.77 6.52 17.62
N SER A 57 -22.03 5.41 17.51
CA SER A 57 -22.64 4.07 17.44
C SER A 57 -22.43 3.18 18.66
N GLY A 58 -21.65 3.57 19.67
CA GLY A 58 -21.38 2.73 20.84
C GLY A 58 -20.78 1.34 20.50
N THR A 59 -20.65 0.50 21.52
CA THR A 59 -19.88 -0.78 21.53
C THR A 59 -20.12 -1.74 20.35
N HIS A 60 -21.29 -1.70 19.70
CA HIS A 60 -21.61 -2.58 18.57
C HIS A 60 -20.88 -2.24 17.26
N SER A 61 -20.64 -0.95 16.97
CA SER A 61 -19.90 -0.55 15.76
C SER A 61 -18.39 -0.73 15.91
N ALA A 62 -17.89 -0.60 17.15
CA ALA A 62 -16.48 -0.83 17.48
C ALA A 62 -16.00 -2.25 17.13
N GLY A 63 -16.85 -3.27 17.29
CA GLY A 63 -16.54 -4.66 16.94
C GLY A 63 -16.42 -4.91 15.43
N SER A 64 -17.28 -4.27 14.63
CA SER A 64 -17.25 -4.39 13.17
C SER A 64 -16.06 -3.64 12.56
N ALA A 65 -15.80 -2.43 13.07
CA ALA A 65 -14.64 -1.64 12.67
C ALA A 65 -13.31 -2.30 13.07
N SER A 66 -13.22 -2.92 14.25
CA SER A 66 -12.06 -3.72 14.69
C SER A 66 -11.72 -4.83 13.69
N LYS A 67 -12.74 -5.54 13.18
CA LYS A 67 -12.53 -6.60 12.17
C LYS A 67 -11.98 -6.03 10.87
N VAL A 68 -12.53 -4.91 10.40
CA VAL A 68 -12.04 -4.20 9.19
C VAL A 68 -10.57 -3.80 9.38
N PHE A 69 -10.19 -3.19 10.50
CA PHE A 69 -8.79 -2.81 10.75
C PHE A 69 -7.83 -3.98 10.84
N ARG A 70 -8.23 -5.12 11.43
CA ARG A 70 -7.40 -6.34 11.44
C ARG A 70 -7.21 -6.89 10.04
N GLN A 71 -8.27 -6.90 9.23
CA GLN A 71 -8.22 -7.35 7.85
C GLN A 71 -7.30 -6.44 7.03
N SER A 72 -7.48 -5.11 7.13
CA SER A 72 -6.67 -4.14 6.40
C SER A 72 -5.20 -4.14 6.86
N ALA A 73 -4.91 -4.40 8.13
CA ALA A 73 -3.54 -4.57 8.61
C ALA A 73 -2.86 -5.82 8.01
N ALA A 74 -3.58 -6.93 7.90
CA ALA A 74 -3.10 -8.14 7.25
C ALA A 74 -2.89 -7.92 5.75
N ASP A 75 -3.85 -7.29 5.08
CA ASP A 75 -3.77 -6.98 3.64
C ASP A 75 -2.63 -6.00 3.32
N LEU A 76 -2.41 -4.98 4.16
CA LEU A 76 -1.29 -4.04 4.01
C LEU A 76 0.07 -4.74 4.17
N THR A 77 0.18 -5.65 5.15
CA THR A 77 1.41 -6.42 5.39
C THR A 77 1.66 -7.37 4.22
N ASN A 78 0.64 -8.08 3.75
CA ASN A 78 0.73 -8.99 2.62
C ASN A 78 1.10 -8.25 1.31
N ALA A 79 0.46 -7.11 1.03
CA ALA A 79 0.79 -6.27 -0.11
C ALA A 79 2.23 -5.74 -0.03
N TYR A 80 2.68 -5.32 1.15
CA TYR A 80 4.05 -4.85 1.33
C TYR A 80 5.09 -5.96 1.25
N GLU A 81 4.85 -7.14 1.82
CA GLU A 81 5.82 -8.23 1.84
C GLU A 81 5.89 -8.97 0.49
N HIS A 82 4.74 -9.32 -0.09
CA HIS A 82 4.67 -10.23 -1.24
C HIS A 82 4.35 -9.56 -2.57
N GLU A 83 3.62 -8.44 -2.59
CA GLU A 83 3.23 -7.80 -3.86
C GLU A 83 4.17 -6.66 -4.27
N LEU A 84 4.83 -6.00 -3.31
CA LEU A 84 5.67 -4.83 -3.61
C LEU A 84 7.05 -5.20 -4.15
N PRO A 85 7.48 -4.60 -5.28
CA PRO A 85 8.85 -4.74 -5.77
C PRO A 85 9.88 -4.18 -4.78
N SER A 86 11.03 -4.86 -4.61
CA SER A 86 12.06 -4.48 -3.62
C SER A 86 12.59 -3.05 -3.78
N TRP A 87 12.74 -2.56 -5.01
CA TRP A 87 13.18 -1.18 -5.27
C TRP A 87 12.16 -0.14 -4.77
N TYR A 88 10.87 -0.47 -4.79
CA TYR A 88 9.82 0.41 -4.28
C TYR A 88 9.81 0.41 -2.75
N LYS A 89 10.14 -0.72 -2.10
CA LYS A 89 10.36 -0.78 -0.64
C LYS A 89 11.52 0.13 -0.21
N ILE A 90 12.60 0.17 -0.99
CA ILE A 90 13.73 1.09 -0.75
C ILE A 90 13.27 2.54 -0.90
N LYS A 91 12.48 2.87 -1.93
CA LYS A 91 11.91 4.21 -2.12
C LYS A 91 11.00 4.62 -0.96
N LEU A 92 10.18 3.70 -0.44
CA LEU A 92 9.35 3.92 0.75
C LEU A 92 10.20 4.16 2.00
N GLY A 93 11.27 3.39 2.18
CA GLY A 93 12.24 3.61 3.26
C GLY A 93 12.90 4.99 3.18
N GLY A 94 13.20 5.48 1.98
CA GLY A 94 13.71 6.84 1.76
C GLY A 94 12.71 7.95 2.09
N ARG A 95 11.40 7.65 2.14
CA ARG A 95 10.34 8.56 2.62
C ARG A 95 10.06 8.44 4.11
N GLY A 96 10.72 7.50 4.80
CA GLY A 96 10.41 7.17 6.20
C GLY A 96 9.11 6.38 6.38
N GLU A 97 8.49 5.88 5.30
CA GLU A 97 7.27 5.08 5.40
C GLU A 97 7.58 3.67 5.95
N ARG A 98 6.96 3.31 7.08
CA ARG A 98 7.12 2.01 7.74
C ARG A 98 5.77 1.25 7.80
N PRO A 99 5.31 0.70 6.67
CA PRO A 99 4.00 0.03 6.59
C PRO A 99 3.85 -1.18 7.52
N THR A 100 4.95 -1.87 7.84
CA THR A 100 4.97 -2.96 8.84
C THR A 100 4.78 -2.47 10.27
N GLU A 101 5.26 -1.26 10.60
CA GLU A 101 4.97 -0.65 11.91
C GLU A 101 3.55 -0.10 11.95
N ALA A 102 3.08 0.49 10.85
CA ALA A 102 1.70 0.96 10.71
C ALA A 102 0.69 -0.19 10.90
N SER A 103 0.91 -1.36 10.28
CA SER A 103 0.03 -2.53 10.44
C SER A 103 -0.01 -3.01 11.89
N ARG A 104 1.13 -2.97 12.60
CA ARG A 104 1.21 -3.30 14.03
C ARG A 104 0.39 -2.33 14.90
N TRP A 105 0.43 -1.04 14.57
CA TRP A 105 -0.37 -0.01 15.25
C TRP A 105 -1.86 -0.13 14.93
N LEU A 106 -2.25 -0.44 13.69
CA LEU A 106 -3.63 -0.75 13.31
C LEU A 106 -4.17 -1.97 14.06
N MET A 107 -3.33 -2.98 14.28
CA MET A 107 -3.72 -4.17 15.06
C MET A 107 -3.95 -3.83 16.54
N LYS A 108 -3.17 -2.90 17.11
CA LYS A 108 -3.40 -2.35 18.46
C LYS A 108 -4.66 -1.48 18.51
N LEU A 109 -4.92 -0.68 17.46
CA LEU A 109 -6.11 0.15 17.33
C LEU A 109 -7.37 -0.71 17.30
N ALA A 110 -7.36 -1.79 16.52
CA ALA A 110 -8.46 -2.75 16.48
C ALA A 110 -8.78 -3.37 17.85
N ASN A 111 -7.78 -3.45 18.75
CA ASN A 111 -7.95 -4.00 20.08
C ASN A 111 -8.24 -2.93 21.15
N THR A 112 -8.23 -1.65 20.78
CA THR A 112 -8.42 -0.52 21.70
C THR A 112 -9.86 -0.01 21.58
N GLN A 113 -10.65 -0.15 22.66
CA GLN A 113 -12.04 0.34 22.72
C GLN A 113 -12.17 1.77 23.28
N ASN A 114 -11.07 2.39 23.70
CA ASN A 114 -11.09 3.73 24.30
C ASN A 114 -10.85 4.82 23.22
N PRO A 115 -11.80 5.75 23.01
CA PRO A 115 -11.72 6.78 21.96
C PRO A 115 -10.50 7.70 22.09
N ASP A 116 -10.11 8.10 23.30
CA ASP A 116 -8.95 8.99 23.51
C ASP A 116 -7.61 8.31 23.17
N HIS A 117 -7.53 6.99 23.37
CA HIS A 117 -6.38 6.19 22.96
C HIS A 117 -6.40 5.87 21.46
N ALA A 118 -7.59 5.79 20.86
CA ALA A 118 -7.74 5.57 19.43
C ALA A 118 -7.22 6.76 18.62
N ASP A 119 -7.55 8.00 19.00
CA ASP A 119 -7.09 9.20 18.28
C ASP A 119 -5.56 9.34 18.28
N LYS A 120 -4.91 9.07 19.42
CA LYS A 120 -3.43 9.06 19.49
C LYS A 120 -2.82 7.98 18.60
N GLN A 121 -3.41 6.79 18.59
CA GLN A 121 -2.93 5.68 17.76
C GLN A 121 -3.15 5.96 16.26
N ILE A 122 -4.27 6.59 15.88
CA ILE A 122 -4.54 7.05 14.51
C ILE A 122 -3.49 8.07 14.07
N ALA A 123 -3.16 9.05 14.92
CA ALA A 123 -2.12 10.03 14.63
C ALA A 123 -0.75 9.35 14.40
N THR A 124 -0.37 8.38 15.24
CA THR A 124 0.86 7.61 15.06
C THR A 124 0.84 6.77 13.78
N VAL A 125 -0.29 6.17 13.40
CA VAL A 125 -0.42 5.42 12.14
C VAL A 125 -0.27 6.35 10.93
N LYS A 126 -0.85 7.55 10.97
CA LYS A 126 -0.68 8.54 9.89
C LYS A 126 0.76 8.99 9.75
N GLU A 127 1.44 9.24 10.87
CA GLU A 127 2.86 9.60 10.88
C GLU A 127 3.75 8.48 10.29
N GLN A 128 3.52 7.22 10.66
CA GLN A 128 4.27 6.07 10.15
C GLN A 128 4.00 5.75 8.68
N LEU A 129 2.81 6.09 8.19
CA LEU A 129 2.43 5.97 6.78
C LEU A 129 2.76 7.24 5.98
N CYS A 130 3.26 8.30 6.62
CA CYS A 130 3.42 9.62 6.00
C CYS A 130 2.16 10.04 5.22
N LEU A 131 0.99 9.90 5.88
CA LEU A 131 -0.34 10.28 5.40
C LEU A 131 -0.67 11.74 5.76
#